data_AF-A0A3D4HVH0-F1
#
_entry.id   AF-A0A3D4HVH0-F1
#
_cell.length_a   1.000
_cell.length_b   1.000
_cell.length_c   1.000
_cell.angle_alpha   90.00
_cell.angle_beta   90.00
_cell.angle_gamma   90.00
#
_symmetry.space_group_name_H-M   'P 1'
#
loop_
_entity.id
_entity.type
_entity.pdbx_description
1 polymer ?
#
loop_
_entity_poly.entity_id
_entity_poly.type
_entity_poly.pdbx_seq_one_letter_code
_entity_poly.pdbx_strand_id
1 'polypeptide(L)'
;FFERQTCALPENSTKSVITINQDLKDIKSELFLLRLKLYNSNDDTNECVAENEYLFTKGKDLGSVFHMDAPVLNIWQQSNGVKIYNQGNNAALFLFLTDNGSLPQKDFLYFDNNYFCLLPGEERNIQITSDSGSITGKTISIENFVSNNYITLR
;
A
#
# COMPACT_ATOMS: atom_id res chain seq x y z
N PHE A 1 -14.57 6.28 -14.51
CA PHE A 1 -14.39 6.54 -13.07
C PHE A 1 -15.71 6.22 -12.37
N PHE A 2 -15.65 5.41 -11.32
CA PHE A 2 -16.85 4.99 -10.59
C PHE A 2 -17.28 6.08 -9.62
N GLU A 3 -18.59 6.36 -9.57
CA GLU A 3 -19.15 7.31 -8.61
C GLU A 3 -19.24 6.68 -7.22
N ARG A 4 -19.17 7.53 -6.18
CA ARG A 4 -19.40 7.09 -4.81
C ARG A 4 -20.83 6.55 -4.68
N GLN A 5 -20.96 5.37 -4.07
CA GLN A 5 -22.24 4.73 -3.82
C GLN A 5 -22.51 4.70 -2.31
N THR A 6 -23.73 5.02 -1.91
CA THR A 6 -24.18 4.86 -0.52
C THR A 6 -24.75 3.46 -0.34
N CYS A 7 -24.42 2.79 0.76
CA CYS A 7 -24.93 1.46 1.06
C CYS A 7 -25.31 1.29 2.53
N ALA A 8 -26.37 0.53 2.79
CA ALA A 8 -26.72 0.05 4.13
C ALA A 8 -26.23 -1.39 4.30
N LEU A 9 -25.39 -1.61 5.30
CA LEU A 9 -24.82 -2.92 5.66
C LEU A 9 -25.53 -3.46 6.90
N PRO A 10 -26.31 -4.55 6.79
CA PRO A 10 -26.97 -5.13 7.95
C PRO A 10 -25.93 -5.80 8.87
N GLU A 11 -26.14 -5.67 10.18
CA GLU A 11 -25.29 -6.32 11.18
C GLU A 11 -25.16 -7.82 10.93
N ASN A 12 -23.95 -8.35 11.10
CA ASN A 12 -23.64 -9.78 11.03
C ASN A 12 -24.09 -10.48 9.74
N SER A 13 -24.03 -9.77 8.60
CA SER A 13 -24.46 -10.30 7.31
C SER A 13 -23.52 -9.94 6.17
N THR A 14 -23.62 -10.66 5.06
CA THR A 14 -22.98 -10.30 3.79
C THR A 14 -24.02 -9.76 2.83
N LYS A 15 -23.69 -8.67 2.15
CA LYS A 15 -24.57 -8.04 1.15
C LYS A 15 -23.76 -7.64 -0.07
N SER A 16 -24.26 -7.98 -1.26
CA SER A 16 -23.74 -7.41 -2.50
C SER A 16 -24.11 -5.93 -2.56
N VAL A 17 -23.11 -5.06 -2.63
CA VAL A 17 -23.29 -3.61 -2.62
C VAL A 17 -23.26 -3.03 -4.03
N ILE A 18 -22.29 -3.47 -4.84
CA ILE A 18 -22.02 -2.91 -6.15
C ILE A 18 -21.53 -4.00 -7.09
N THR A 19 -21.88 -3.89 -8.36
CA THR A 19 -21.20 -4.60 -9.45
C THR A 19 -20.39 -3.60 -10.25
N ILE A 20 -19.08 -3.84 -10.35
CA ILE A 20 -18.15 -2.98 -11.07
C ILE A 20 -17.81 -3.66 -12.39
N ASN A 21 -18.08 -2.98 -13.50
CA ASN A 21 -17.74 -3.44 -14.84
C ASN A 21 -16.74 -2.46 -15.46
N GLN A 22 -15.64 -2.97 -15.98
CA GLN A 22 -14.62 -2.20 -16.68
C GLN A 22 -14.28 -2.94 -17.98
N ASP A 23 -14.44 -2.26 -19.12
CA ASP A 23 -14.04 -2.83 -20.41
C ASP A 23 -12.51 -2.89 -20.48
N LEU A 24 -11.97 -4.06 -20.83
CA LEU A 24 -10.53 -4.30 -20.92
C LEU A 24 -9.86 -3.41 -21.96
N LYS A 25 -10.58 -2.99 -23.01
CA LYS A 25 -10.05 -2.10 -24.05
C LYS A 25 -9.69 -0.71 -23.53
N ASP A 26 -10.34 -0.28 -22.44
CA ASP A 26 -10.15 1.04 -21.85
C ASP A 26 -9.02 1.04 -20.81
N ILE A 27 -8.53 -0.14 -20.41
CA ILE A 27 -7.36 -0.29 -19.56
C ILE A 27 -6.12 -0.08 -20.43
N LYS A 28 -5.36 0.98 -20.19
CA LYS A 28 -4.21 1.35 -21.04
C LYS A 28 -2.94 0.54 -20.73
N SER A 29 -2.77 0.12 -19.48
CA SER A 29 -1.65 -0.68 -19.00
C SER A 29 -1.96 -2.18 -19.03
N GLU A 30 -0.93 -3.01 -18.88
CA GLU A 30 -1.08 -4.45 -18.64
C GLU A 30 -1.66 -4.78 -17.26
N LEU A 31 -1.62 -3.80 -16.35
CA LEU A 31 -2.02 -3.90 -14.96
C LEU A 31 -3.18 -2.94 -14.67
N PHE A 32 -4.17 -3.41 -13.92
CA PHE A 32 -5.28 -2.62 -13.42
C PHE A 32 -5.47 -2.86 -11.92
N LEU A 33 -5.37 -1.80 -11.13
CA LEU A 33 -5.62 -1.84 -9.69
C LEU A 33 -6.98 -1.23 -9.39
N LEU A 34 -7.81 -2.00 -8.68
CA LEU A 34 -9.09 -1.55 -8.16
C LEU A 34 -9.00 -1.43 -6.64
N ARG A 35 -8.98 -0.19 -6.14
CA ARG A 35 -9.04 0.11 -4.72
C ARG A 35 -10.46 0.49 -4.32
N LEU A 36 -11.04 -0.28 -3.42
CA LEU A 36 -12.37 -0.05 -2.85
C LEU A 36 -12.20 0.47 -1.43
N LYS A 37 -12.86 1.59 -1.12
CA LYS A 37 -12.86 2.19 0.22
C LYS A 37 -14.30 2.35 0.69
N LEU A 38 -14.57 1.91 1.90
CA LEU A 38 -15.82 2.09 2.59
C LEU A 38 -15.64 3.17 3.65
N TYR A 39 -16.48 4.19 3.59
CA TYR A 39 -16.47 5.31 4.52
C TYR A 39 -17.71 5.29 5.38
N ASN A 40 -17.57 5.62 6.66
CA ASN A 40 -18.70 5.83 7.54
C ASN A 40 -19.44 7.11 7.14
N SER A 41 -20.70 7.00 6.74
CA SER A 41 -21.54 8.15 6.36
C SER A 41 -22.30 8.76 7.53
N ASN A 42 -22.32 8.10 8.70
CA ASN A 42 -23.06 8.55 9.88
C ASN A 42 -22.21 9.46 10.78
N ASP A 43 -20.95 9.68 10.44
CA ASP A 43 -20.03 10.54 11.17
C ASP A 43 -19.54 11.67 10.23
N ASP A 44 -19.45 12.87 10.77
CA ASP A 44 -18.97 14.07 10.07
C ASP A 44 -17.49 13.95 9.69
N THR A 45 -16.76 13.01 10.29
CA THR A 45 -15.36 12.72 9.98
C THR A 45 -15.16 12.07 8.61
N ASN A 46 -16.20 11.43 8.04
CA ASN A 46 -16.11 10.63 6.82
C ASN A 46 -14.91 9.64 6.87
N GLU A 47 -14.72 8.99 8.01
CA GLU A 47 -13.62 8.05 8.25
C GLU A 47 -13.70 6.80 7.35
N CYS A 48 -12.56 6.34 6.85
CA CYS A 48 -12.45 5.09 6.08
C CYS A 48 -12.44 3.89 7.04
N VAL A 49 -13.51 3.11 7.07
CA VAL A 49 -13.68 1.98 8.00
C VAL A 49 -13.22 0.65 7.42
N ALA A 50 -13.12 0.56 6.09
CA ALA A 50 -12.54 -0.60 5.42
C ALA A 50 -11.96 -0.22 4.06
N GLU A 51 -10.88 -0.88 3.68
CA GLU A 51 -10.24 -0.73 2.38
C GLU A 51 -9.88 -2.13 1.86
N ASN A 52 -10.06 -2.35 0.56
CA ASN A 52 -9.54 -3.54 -0.10
C ASN A 52 -9.02 -3.19 -1.49
N GLU A 53 -7.99 -3.90 -1.92
CA GLU A 53 -7.34 -3.67 -3.21
C GLU A 53 -7.29 -4.96 -4.01
N TYR A 54 -7.64 -4.85 -5.28
CA TYR A 54 -7.65 -5.96 -6.23
C TYR A 54 -6.73 -5.65 -7.39
N LEU A 55 -5.89 -6.61 -7.74
CA LEU A 55 -4.95 -6.53 -8.84
C LEU A 55 -5.43 -7.42 -9.99
N PHE A 56 -5.57 -6.82 -11.16
CA PHE A 56 -5.91 -7.50 -12.40
C PHE A 56 -4.82 -7.29 -13.45
N THR A 57 -4.67 -8.27 -14.33
CA THR A 57 -3.85 -8.16 -15.54
C THR A 57 -4.70 -8.42 -16.77
N LYS A 58 -4.26 -7.96 -17.95
CA LYS A 58 -4.88 -8.36 -19.22
C LYS A 58 -4.57 -9.81 -19.61
N GLY A 59 -3.52 -10.37 -19.01
CA GLY A 59 -3.12 -11.76 -19.20
C GLY A 59 -4.03 -12.74 -18.47
N LYS A 60 -3.74 -14.03 -18.67
CA LYS A 60 -4.39 -15.13 -17.94
C LYS A 60 -3.82 -15.36 -16.53
N ASP A 61 -2.71 -14.68 -16.21
CA ASP A 61 -1.93 -14.82 -14.99
C ASP A 61 -1.27 -13.49 -14.61
N LEU A 62 -0.61 -13.45 -13.46
CA LEU A 62 0.10 -12.27 -12.95
C LEU A 62 1.53 -12.12 -13.52
N GLY A 63 1.91 -12.88 -14.54
CA GLY A 63 3.27 -12.90 -15.07
C GLY A 63 3.77 -11.51 -15.51
N SER A 64 2.88 -10.68 -16.08
CA SER A 64 3.21 -9.32 -16.49
C SER A 64 3.67 -8.42 -15.34
N VAL A 65 3.28 -8.70 -14.10
CA VAL A 65 3.68 -7.95 -12.90
C VAL A 65 5.19 -8.01 -12.69
N PHE A 66 5.82 -9.15 -12.96
CA PHE A 66 7.26 -9.36 -12.75
C PHE A 66 8.13 -8.75 -13.85
N HIS A 67 7.52 -8.27 -14.93
CA HIS A 67 8.20 -7.64 -16.06
C HIS A 67 7.96 -6.12 -16.10
N MET A 68 7.32 -5.57 -15.07
CA MET A 68 7.13 -4.13 -14.96
C MET A 68 8.45 -3.44 -14.63
N ASP A 69 8.64 -2.27 -15.21
CA ASP A 69 9.73 -1.39 -14.82
C ASP A 69 9.60 -1.01 -13.35
N ALA A 70 10.73 -0.92 -12.66
CA ALA A 70 10.78 -0.53 -11.26
C ALA A 70 10.07 0.82 -11.01
N PRO A 71 9.31 0.96 -9.91
CA PRO A 71 8.77 2.25 -9.53
C PRO A 71 9.91 3.18 -9.11
N VAL A 72 9.68 4.48 -9.22
CA VAL A 72 10.61 5.49 -8.72
C VAL A 72 10.06 5.99 -7.39
N LEU A 73 10.76 5.68 -6.30
CA LEU A 73 10.32 6.04 -4.95
C LEU A 73 11.20 7.15 -4.37
N ASN A 74 10.56 8.13 -3.73
CA ASN A 74 11.22 9.02 -2.79
C ASN A 74 10.83 8.61 -1.37
N ILE A 75 11.84 8.51 -0.51
CA ILE A 75 11.66 8.07 0.87
C ILE A 75 12.28 9.13 1.76
N TRP A 76 11.49 9.65 2.70
CA TRP A 76 11.95 10.61 3.71
C TRP A 76 11.74 10.03 5.09
N GLN A 77 12.74 10.24 5.94
CA GLN A 77 12.58 9.96 7.35
C GLN A 77 11.63 10.98 8.00
N GLN A 78 10.80 10.49 8.92
CA GLN A 78 9.99 11.28 9.84
C GLN A 78 10.40 10.99 11.30
N SER A 79 9.87 11.76 12.26
CA SER A 79 10.20 11.63 13.68
C SER A 79 9.90 10.25 14.27
N ASN A 80 8.91 9.55 13.72
CA ASN A 80 8.42 8.27 14.22
C ASN A 80 8.18 7.26 13.08
N GLY A 81 8.94 7.38 11.99
CA GLY A 81 8.82 6.46 10.87
C GLY A 81 9.31 7.03 9.55
N VAL A 82 8.62 6.71 8.46
CA VAL A 82 9.01 7.13 7.11
C VAL A 82 7.81 7.58 6.28
N LYS A 83 8.07 8.51 5.36
CA LYS A 83 7.17 8.88 4.28
C LYS A 83 7.70 8.30 2.98
N ILE A 84 6.87 7.57 2.25
CA ILE A 84 7.21 6.97 0.96
C ILE A 84 6.28 7.57 -0.09
N TYR A 85 6.84 8.09 -1.18
CA TYR A 85 6.11 8.66 -2.31
C TYR A 85 6.53 8.00 -3.62
N ASN A 86 5.56 7.62 -4.43
CA ASN A 86 5.82 7.12 -5.77
C ASN A 86 5.81 8.27 -6.78
N GLN A 87 7.01 8.72 -7.18
CA GLN A 87 7.20 9.76 -8.19
C GLN A 87 7.29 9.20 -9.61
N GLY A 88 7.29 7.88 -9.76
CA GLY A 88 7.38 7.20 -11.04
C GLY A 88 6.03 7.13 -11.76
N ASN A 89 6.06 6.53 -12.96
CA ASN A 89 4.86 6.27 -13.76
C ASN A 89 4.27 4.87 -13.52
N ASN A 90 4.99 4.01 -12.79
CA ASN A 90 4.58 2.64 -12.49
C ASN A 90 4.16 2.51 -11.03
N ALA A 91 3.17 1.67 -10.76
CA ALA A 91 2.78 1.35 -9.39
C ALA A 91 3.91 0.61 -8.66
N ALA A 92 4.12 0.95 -7.39
CA ALA A 92 4.94 0.15 -6.50
C ALA A 92 4.04 -0.88 -5.82
N LEU A 93 4.19 -2.15 -6.20
CA LEU A 93 3.29 -3.22 -5.78
C LEU A 93 3.86 -3.95 -4.56
N PHE A 94 3.02 -4.15 -3.55
CA PHE A 94 3.33 -4.91 -2.33
C PHE A 94 4.66 -4.49 -1.71
N LEU A 95 4.84 -3.18 -1.53
CA LEU A 95 5.95 -2.63 -0.78
C LEU A 95 6.01 -3.28 0.59
N PHE A 96 7.11 -3.96 0.86
CA PHE A 96 7.35 -4.62 2.13
C PHE A 96 8.58 -4.02 2.82
N LEU A 97 8.40 -3.73 4.10
CA LEU A 97 9.39 -3.12 4.97
C LEU A 97 9.96 -4.19 5.89
N THR A 98 11.30 -4.22 5.99
CA THR A 98 12.02 -5.17 6.84
C THR A 98 13.06 -4.43 7.69
N ASP A 99 13.24 -4.91 8.93
CA ASP A 99 14.37 -4.50 9.76
C ASP A 99 15.63 -5.27 9.30
N ASN A 100 16.70 -4.54 8.96
CA ASN A 100 17.99 -5.13 8.58
C ASN A 100 18.90 -5.40 9.79
N GLY A 101 18.39 -5.29 11.02
CA GLY A 101 19.09 -5.72 12.21
C GLY A 101 19.56 -7.18 12.14
N SER A 102 20.78 -7.44 12.61
CA SER A 102 21.30 -8.81 12.71
C SER A 102 20.61 -9.58 13.84
N LEU A 103 20.09 -10.78 13.56
CA LEU A 103 19.63 -11.69 14.61
C LEU A 103 20.80 -12.17 15.48
N PRO A 104 20.63 -12.34 16.81
CA PRO A 104 19.39 -12.19 17.59
C PRO A 104 19.31 -10.80 18.27
N GLN A 105 18.79 -9.79 17.57
CA GLN A 105 18.47 -8.51 18.21
C GLN A 105 17.24 -8.66 19.13
N LYS A 106 17.28 -7.97 20.28
CA LYS A 106 16.19 -7.92 21.28
C LYS A 106 15.23 -6.74 21.08
N ASP A 107 15.32 -6.05 19.96
CA ASP A 107 14.62 -4.78 19.75
C ASP A 107 14.04 -4.78 18.34
N PHE A 108 12.86 -5.37 18.23
CA PHE A 108 12.13 -5.52 16.98
C PHE A 108 11.43 -4.23 16.59
N LEU A 109 11.23 -4.04 15.29
CA LEU A 109 10.44 -2.95 14.74
C LEU A 109 9.03 -3.42 14.40
N TYR A 110 8.04 -2.60 14.74
CA TYR A 110 6.65 -2.79 14.39
C TYR A 110 6.22 -1.67 13.45
N PHE A 111 5.57 -2.05 12.35
CA PHE A 111 5.09 -1.14 11.33
C PHE A 111 3.56 -1.10 11.40
N ASP A 112 2.97 0.10 11.40
CA ASP A 112 1.50 0.26 11.36
C ASP A 112 0.89 -0.22 10.03
N ASN A 113 1.70 -0.23 8.97
CA ASN A 113 1.31 -0.67 7.65
C ASN A 113 2.49 -1.31 6.93
N ASN A 114 2.24 -2.46 6.28
CA ASN A 114 3.23 -3.22 5.53
C ASN A 114 2.53 -3.98 4.40
N TYR A 115 3.27 -4.42 3.37
CA TYR A 115 2.75 -5.11 2.18
C TYR A 115 1.67 -4.32 1.42
N PHE A 116 1.89 -3.03 1.19
CA PHE A 116 0.92 -2.14 0.53
C PHE A 116 1.36 -1.70 -0.86
N CYS A 117 0.42 -1.22 -1.67
CA CYS A 117 0.74 -0.61 -2.96
C CYS A 117 0.74 0.92 -2.91
N LEU A 118 1.57 1.54 -3.75
CA LEU A 118 1.54 2.96 -4.05
C LEU A 118 1.36 3.18 -5.56
N LEU A 119 0.24 3.79 -5.96
CA LEU A 119 0.05 4.21 -7.34
C LEU A 119 0.96 5.41 -7.67
N PRO A 120 1.20 5.70 -8.96
CA PRO A 120 1.87 6.93 -9.38
C PRO A 120 1.25 8.18 -8.73
N GLY A 121 2.09 8.99 -8.08
CA GLY A 121 1.66 10.19 -7.38
C GLY A 121 1.06 9.97 -5.98
N GLU A 122 0.99 8.74 -5.49
CA GLU A 122 0.55 8.46 -4.12
C GLU A 122 1.71 8.51 -3.13
N GLU A 123 1.37 8.91 -1.90
CA GLU A 123 2.25 8.85 -0.74
C GLU A 123 1.61 8.07 0.41
N ARG A 124 2.47 7.53 1.27
CA ARG A 124 2.05 6.91 2.53
C ARG A 124 3.07 7.23 3.63
N ASN A 125 2.56 7.56 4.80
CA ASN A 125 3.35 7.63 6.02
C ASN A 125 3.23 6.29 6.73
N ILE A 126 4.36 5.73 7.14
CA ILE A 126 4.45 4.49 7.90
C ILE A 126 5.00 4.82 9.26
N GLN A 127 4.22 4.54 10.29
CA GLN A 127 4.63 4.70 11.68
C GLN A 127 5.40 3.46 12.11
N ILE A 128 6.54 3.69 12.76
CA ILE A 128 7.44 2.64 13.22
C ILE A 128 7.64 2.80 14.71
N THR A 129 7.37 1.73 15.45
CA THR A 129 7.69 1.61 16.88
C THR A 129 8.69 0.49 17.11
N SER A 130 9.34 0.50 18.27
CA SER A 130 10.28 -0.55 18.68
C SER A 130 10.01 -0.99 20.11
N ASP A 131 10.51 -2.16 20.49
CA ASP A 131 10.41 -2.66 21.86
C ASP A 131 11.10 -1.71 22.86
N SER A 132 12.23 -1.12 22.47
CA SER A 132 12.99 -0.16 23.28
C SER A 132 12.40 1.25 23.30
N GLY A 133 11.40 1.54 22.45
CA GLY A 133 10.81 2.86 22.27
C GLY A 133 11.66 3.84 21.45
N SER A 134 12.81 3.40 20.92
CA SER A 134 13.67 4.20 20.03
C SER A 134 13.91 3.50 18.70
N ILE A 135 13.77 4.23 17.60
CA ILE A 135 14.05 3.76 16.23
C ILE A 135 15.36 4.33 15.66
N THR A 136 16.07 5.17 16.43
CA THR A 136 17.33 5.79 16.01
C THR A 136 18.43 4.75 15.78
N GLY A 137 19.14 4.90 14.67
CA GLY A 137 20.23 4.00 14.25
C GLY A 137 19.76 2.72 13.57
N LYS A 138 18.44 2.47 13.50
CA LYS A 138 17.88 1.30 12.81
C LYS A 138 17.91 1.52 11.30
N THR A 139 18.18 0.46 10.56
CA THR A 139 18.15 0.49 9.09
C THR A 139 17.02 -0.40 8.60
N ILE A 140 16.16 0.16 7.77
CA ILE A 140 15.06 -0.57 7.16
C ILE A 140 15.30 -0.74 5.66
N SER A 141 14.94 -1.91 5.12
CA SER A 141 14.75 -2.07 3.68
C SER A 141 13.30 -1.75 3.33
N ILE A 142 13.12 -1.18 2.16
CA ILE A 142 11.82 -0.92 1.53
C ILE A 142 11.89 -1.55 0.14
N GLU A 143 11.23 -2.68 -0.01
CA GLU A 143 11.34 -3.57 -1.15
C GLU A 143 10.01 -3.75 -1.86
N ASN A 144 10.03 -4.08 -3.14
CA ASN A 144 8.88 -4.58 -3.88
C ASN A 144 9.32 -5.71 -4.83
N PHE A 145 8.39 -6.24 -5.61
CA PHE A 145 8.68 -7.36 -6.52
C PHE A 145 9.80 -7.11 -7.56
N VAL A 146 10.13 -5.86 -7.85
CA VAL A 146 11.03 -5.49 -8.96
C VAL A 146 12.18 -4.57 -8.54
N SER A 147 12.25 -4.15 -7.27
CA SER A 147 13.28 -3.22 -6.78
C SER A 147 13.47 -3.25 -5.26
N ASN A 148 14.65 -2.80 -4.82
CA ASN A 148 15.03 -2.70 -3.40
C ASN A 148 15.61 -1.31 -3.12
N ASN A 149 15.15 -0.66 -2.03
CA ASN A 149 15.63 0.63 -1.54
C ASN A 149 15.93 0.53 -0.03
N TYR A 150 16.83 1.37 0.48
CA TYR A 150 17.24 1.34 1.89
C TYR A 150 17.20 2.73 2.52
N ILE A 151 16.85 2.82 3.82
CA ILE A 151 16.97 4.04 4.60
C ILE A 151 17.42 3.73 6.04
N THR A 152 18.34 4.53 6.56
CA THR A 152 18.74 4.50 7.97
C THR A 152 18.01 5.60 8.73
N LEU A 153 17.30 5.20 9.80
CA LEU A 153 16.55 6.08 10.68
C LEU A 153 17.53 6.77 11.64
N ARG A 154 17.57 8.10 11.63
CA ARG A 154 18.43 8.95 12.47
C ARG A 154 17.76 9.44 13.73
#